data_AF-A0A101X1S0-F1
#
_entry.id   AF-A0A101X1S0-F1
#
_cell.length_a   1.000
_cell.length_b   1.000
_cell.length_c   1.000
_cell.angle_alpha   90.00
_cell.angle_beta   90.00
_cell.angle_gamma   90.00
#
_symmetry.space_group_name_H-M   'P 1'
#
loop_
_entity.id
_entity.type
_entity.pdbx_description
1 polymer ?
#
loop_
_entity_poly.entity_id
_entity_poly.type
_entity_poly.pdbx_seq_one_letter_code
_entity_poly.pdbx_strand_id
1 'polypeptide(L)'
;MSSLEIDLKNRERYEDIVKAISEFGRSVKETVFENLPGELSITYQRIREIYIQEINKGRVDQSHLIQLYANVPRAEELLRYLLFITVLFTGFKNLRNELIYKVVARNYERINQLLNNPKYSMANDISMALLNDYLSEGVKGEDIKEVNNAVHSFVYGLRRLTGAYGTTLLRWIPKFRDLDSFEKSLTMFYPIRANERRRRAIRTFIRWVSHETNLPVALGLLFRGVYRRYTMIADIYSTMVTIRSGAFLISTNDNTLRVINKIVAGRDSGVTIKIYEVKGIVRTVGRLSNDPIIYERGAFRIGHDYCSKLKCSECPINKVCMKLTWVDIK
;
A
#
# COMPACT_ATOMS: atom_id res chain seq x y z
N MET A 1 24.57 23.70 15.96
CA MET A 1 24.57 22.32 15.48
C MET A 1 24.61 21.42 16.71
N SER A 2 23.51 20.76 17.08
CA SER A 2 23.54 19.83 18.22
C SER A 2 24.37 18.60 17.84
N SER A 3 25.20 18.10 18.76
CA SER A 3 25.83 16.80 18.60
C SER A 3 24.77 15.78 18.24
N LEU A 4 25.08 14.96 17.25
CA LEU A 4 24.21 13.87 16.83
C LEU A 4 24.44 12.70 17.78
N GLU A 5 24.05 12.89 19.04
CA GLU A 5 24.19 11.87 20.07
C GLU A 5 23.07 10.83 19.87
N ILE A 6 23.45 9.69 19.31
CA ILE A 6 22.62 8.48 19.27
C ILE A 6 22.72 7.87 20.67
N ASP A 7 21.74 8.20 21.51
CA ASP A 7 21.58 7.56 22.82
C ASP A 7 20.55 6.44 22.69
N LEU A 8 21.01 5.19 22.73
CA LEU A 8 20.12 4.02 22.66
C LEU A 8 19.34 3.78 23.96
N LYS A 9 19.69 4.46 25.06
CA LYS A 9 18.93 4.42 26.32
C LYS A 9 17.71 5.35 26.27
N ASN A 10 17.78 6.44 25.52
CA ASN A 10 16.66 7.36 25.30
C ASN A 10 15.70 6.83 24.22
N ARG A 11 14.96 5.78 24.58
CA ARG A 11 13.99 5.14 23.68
C ARG A 11 12.79 6.03 23.36
N GLU A 12 12.36 6.86 24.32
CA GLU A 12 11.24 7.80 24.19
C GLU A 12 11.41 8.73 22.99
N ARG A 13 12.62 9.26 22.79
CA ARG A 13 12.94 10.11 21.64
C ARG A 13 12.66 9.42 20.29
N TYR A 14 12.95 8.13 20.17
CA TYR A 14 12.72 7.39 18.92
C TYR A 14 11.25 7.01 18.76
N GLU A 15 10.56 6.76 19.87
CA GLU A 15 9.11 6.57 19.90
C GLU A 15 8.36 7.84 19.44
N ASP A 16 8.83 9.03 19.81
CA ASP A 16 8.28 10.31 19.33
C ASP A 16 8.41 10.46 17.81
N ILE A 17 9.53 10.03 17.21
CA ILE A 17 9.71 10.06 15.76
C ILE A 17 8.73 9.11 15.07
N VAL A 18 8.59 7.88 15.58
CA VAL A 18 7.64 6.89 15.06
C VAL A 18 6.20 7.41 15.18
N LYS A 19 5.86 8.02 16.32
CA LYS A 19 4.56 8.63 16.57
C LYS A 19 4.27 9.76 15.60
N ALA A 20 5.22 10.68 15.39
CA ALA A 20 5.05 11.79 14.45
C ALA A 20 4.86 11.34 12.99
N ILE A 21 5.58 10.29 12.57
CA ILE A 21 5.37 9.66 11.24
C ILE A 21 3.95 9.08 11.13
N SER A 22 3.51 8.35 12.15
CA SER A 22 2.17 7.75 12.18
C SER A 22 1.05 8.80 12.26
N GLU A 23 1.21 9.86 13.04
CA GLU A 23 0.26 10.98 13.12
C GLU A 23 0.08 11.65 11.77
N PHE A 24 1.18 11.95 11.07
CA PHE A 24 1.09 12.44 9.70
C PHE A 24 0.39 11.42 8.79
N GLY A 25 0.75 10.14 8.89
CA GLY A 25 0.12 9.04 8.14
C GLY A 25 -1.40 8.95 8.29
N ARG A 26 -1.97 9.30 9.46
CA ARG A 26 -3.43 9.35 9.66
C ARG A 26 -4.12 10.45 8.87
N SER A 27 -3.43 11.57 8.64
CA SER A 27 -3.93 12.70 7.87
C SER A 27 -3.86 12.46 6.34
N VAL A 28 -3.03 11.51 5.92
CA VAL A 28 -2.79 11.22 4.50
C VAL A 28 -3.87 10.28 3.96
N LYS A 29 -4.50 10.69 2.86
CA LYS A 29 -5.36 9.84 2.04
C LYS A 29 -4.49 9.10 1.01
N GLU A 30 -4.79 7.82 0.77
CA GLU A 30 -4.11 7.06 -0.29
C GLU A 30 -4.50 7.63 -1.66
N THR A 31 -3.50 7.89 -2.52
CA THR A 31 -3.68 8.52 -3.83
C THR A 31 -4.66 7.76 -4.74
N VAL A 32 -4.81 6.44 -4.58
CA VAL A 32 -5.79 5.66 -5.34
C VAL A 32 -7.23 6.13 -5.09
N PHE A 33 -7.57 6.51 -3.86
CA PHE A 33 -8.90 6.98 -3.48
C PHE A 33 -9.15 8.45 -3.86
N GLU A 34 -8.12 9.17 -4.30
CA GLU A 34 -8.21 10.51 -4.87
C GLU A 34 -8.42 10.48 -6.38
N ASN A 35 -8.04 9.37 -7.03
CA ASN A 35 -8.13 9.17 -8.48
C ASN A 35 -9.27 8.20 -8.87
N LEU A 36 -10.23 7.96 -7.97
CA LEU A 36 -11.39 7.13 -8.30
C LEU A 36 -12.29 7.84 -9.33
N PRO A 37 -12.88 7.10 -10.29
CA PRO A 37 -14.02 7.58 -11.06
C PRO A 37 -15.13 8.09 -10.13
N GLY A 38 -15.87 9.11 -10.55
CA GLY A 38 -16.83 9.83 -9.70
C GLY A 38 -17.82 8.91 -8.97
N GLU A 39 -18.39 7.94 -9.67
CA GLU A 39 -19.36 6.98 -9.11
C GLU A 39 -18.72 6.04 -8.07
N LEU A 40 -17.47 5.64 -8.29
CA LEU A 40 -16.71 4.81 -7.34
C LEU A 40 -16.24 5.61 -6.12
N SER A 41 -15.98 6.91 -6.29
CA SER A 41 -15.67 7.81 -5.17
C SER A 41 -16.84 7.94 -4.20
N ILE A 42 -18.07 8.09 -4.71
CA ILE A 42 -19.31 8.10 -3.90
C ILE A 42 -19.47 6.77 -3.16
N THR A 43 -19.30 5.66 -3.88
CA THR A 43 -19.36 4.30 -3.31
C THR A 43 -18.34 4.11 -2.18
N TYR A 44 -17.10 4.54 -2.37
CA TYR A 44 -16.02 4.49 -1.38
C TYR A 44 -16.39 5.25 -0.10
N GLN A 45 -16.89 6.48 -0.21
CA GLN A 45 -17.30 7.26 0.96
C GLN A 45 -18.46 6.60 1.69
N ARG A 46 -19.45 6.09 0.94
CA ARG A 46 -20.62 5.45 1.55
C ARG A 46 -20.26 4.21 2.36
N ILE A 47 -19.35 3.37 1.87
CA ILE A 47 -18.88 2.20 2.63
C ILE A 47 -18.18 2.63 3.93
N ARG A 48 -17.36 3.68 3.89
CA ARG A 48 -16.68 4.21 5.08
C ARG A 48 -17.66 4.79 6.09
N GLU A 49 -18.64 5.56 5.63
CA GLU A 49 -19.70 6.12 6.48
C GLU A 49 -20.45 5.01 7.21
N ILE A 50 -20.89 3.97 6.49
CA ILE A 50 -21.57 2.81 7.08
C ILE A 50 -20.68 2.17 8.15
N TYR A 51 -19.41 1.91 7.84
CA TYR A 51 -18.48 1.32 8.81
C TYR A 51 -18.37 2.14 10.10
N ILE A 52 -18.14 3.44 9.97
CA ILE A 52 -17.96 4.36 11.11
C ILE A 52 -19.26 4.41 11.94
N GLN A 53 -20.41 4.52 11.28
CA GLN A 53 -21.72 4.56 11.94
C GLN A 53 -21.98 3.28 12.73
N GLU A 54 -21.71 2.11 12.14
CA GLU A 54 -21.94 0.84 12.81
C GLU A 54 -20.96 0.60 13.97
N ILE A 55 -19.67 0.91 13.80
CA ILE A 55 -18.67 0.76 14.86
C ILE A 55 -19.01 1.66 16.06
N ASN A 56 -19.53 2.86 15.82
CA ASN A 56 -19.95 3.77 16.90
C ASN A 56 -21.19 3.29 17.66
N LYS A 57 -22.01 2.39 17.09
CA LYS A 57 -23.18 1.80 17.76
C LYS A 57 -22.80 0.65 18.72
N GLY A 58 -21.54 0.22 18.74
CA GLY A 58 -21.04 -0.83 19.63
C GLY A 58 -20.83 -2.17 18.93
N ARG A 59 -21.52 -3.23 19.36
CA ARG A 59 -21.25 -4.60 18.88
C ARG A 59 -21.69 -4.78 17.42
N VAL A 60 -20.74 -4.70 16.50
CA VAL A 60 -20.99 -4.86 15.06
C VAL A 60 -20.96 -6.34 14.66
N ASP A 61 -22.05 -6.81 14.08
CA ASP A 61 -22.06 -8.11 13.39
C ASP A 61 -21.46 -7.99 11.98
N GLN A 62 -20.52 -8.87 11.68
CA GLN A 62 -19.88 -8.96 10.37
C GLN A 62 -20.91 -9.25 9.28
N SER A 63 -21.89 -10.12 9.52
CA SER A 63 -22.87 -10.49 8.50
C SER A 63 -23.78 -9.31 8.17
N HIS A 64 -24.17 -8.54 9.18
CA HIS A 64 -24.91 -7.29 9.02
C HIS A 64 -24.16 -6.27 8.15
N LEU A 65 -22.88 -6.00 8.43
CA LEU A 65 -22.09 -5.07 7.59
C LEU A 65 -21.99 -5.53 6.14
N ILE A 66 -21.82 -6.83 5.89
CA ILE A 66 -21.76 -7.38 4.53
C ILE A 66 -23.08 -7.09 3.79
N GLN A 67 -24.23 -7.23 4.46
CA GLN A 67 -25.54 -6.90 3.87
C GLN A 67 -25.67 -5.41 3.60
N LEU A 68 -25.26 -4.55 4.55
CA LEU A 68 -25.28 -3.10 4.35
C LEU A 68 -24.40 -2.69 3.16
N TYR A 69 -23.19 -3.23 3.05
CA TYR A 69 -22.32 -2.95 1.91
C TYR A 69 -22.88 -3.50 0.59
N ALA A 70 -23.57 -4.64 0.61
CA ALA A 70 -24.21 -5.19 -0.58
C ALA A 70 -25.34 -4.30 -1.12
N ASN A 71 -25.94 -3.48 -0.25
CA ASN A 71 -26.95 -2.49 -0.63
C ASN A 71 -26.34 -1.17 -1.12
N VAL A 72 -25.02 -0.97 -1.02
CA VAL A 72 -24.35 0.19 -1.60
C VAL A 72 -24.17 -0.04 -3.11
N PRO A 73 -24.70 0.84 -3.97
CA PRO A 73 -24.50 0.72 -5.42
C PRO A 73 -23.02 0.60 -5.76
N ARG A 74 -22.66 -0.29 -6.70
CA ARG A 74 -21.29 -0.46 -7.21
C ARG A 74 -20.23 -0.88 -6.17
N ALA A 75 -20.61 -1.34 -4.97
CA ALA A 75 -19.64 -1.80 -3.95
C ALA A 75 -18.72 -2.92 -4.45
N GLU A 76 -19.27 -3.90 -5.19
CA GLU A 76 -18.48 -4.96 -5.80
C GLU A 76 -17.58 -4.43 -6.93
N GLU A 77 -18.08 -3.49 -7.74
CA GLU A 77 -17.34 -2.85 -8.84
C GLU A 77 -16.12 -2.08 -8.30
N LEU A 78 -16.27 -1.34 -7.19
CA LEU A 78 -15.16 -0.68 -6.49
C LEU A 78 -14.07 -1.68 -6.08
N LEU A 79 -14.44 -2.82 -5.49
CA LEU A 79 -13.46 -3.84 -5.08
C LEU A 79 -12.74 -4.45 -6.28
N ARG A 80 -13.47 -4.72 -7.37
CA ARG A 80 -12.89 -5.22 -8.62
C ARG A 80 -11.95 -4.19 -9.24
N TYR A 81 -12.32 -2.92 -9.23
CA TYR A 81 -11.51 -1.81 -9.73
C TYR A 81 -10.19 -1.68 -8.96
N LEU A 82 -10.24 -1.66 -7.63
CA LEU A 82 -9.05 -1.61 -6.78
C LEU A 82 -8.15 -2.84 -6.97
N LEU A 83 -8.75 -4.03 -7.06
CA LEU A 83 -8.01 -5.26 -7.32
C LEU A 83 -7.33 -5.20 -8.68
N PHE A 84 -8.05 -4.78 -9.73
CA PHE A 84 -7.54 -4.64 -11.09
C PHE A 84 -6.32 -3.71 -11.14
N ILE A 85 -6.38 -2.56 -10.48
CA ILE A 85 -5.24 -1.64 -10.36
C ILE A 85 -4.01 -2.35 -9.79
N THR A 86 -4.16 -3.08 -8.68
CA THR A 86 -3.00 -3.76 -8.09
C THR A 86 -2.50 -4.89 -8.98
N VAL A 87 -3.37 -5.59 -9.72
CA VAL A 87 -2.94 -6.61 -10.68
C VAL A 87 -2.10 -5.98 -11.78
N LEU A 88 -2.47 -4.80 -12.27
CA LEU A 88 -1.69 -4.06 -13.27
C LEU A 88 -0.29 -3.66 -12.80
N PHE A 89 -0.03 -3.55 -11.49
CA PHE A 89 1.33 -3.33 -10.99
C PHE A 89 2.31 -4.46 -11.37
N THR A 90 1.78 -5.62 -11.74
CA THR A 90 2.58 -6.75 -12.24
C THR A 90 2.82 -6.70 -13.74
N GLY A 91 2.05 -5.90 -14.48
CA GLY A 91 2.08 -5.81 -15.94
C GLY A 91 2.94 -4.66 -16.50
N PHE A 92 3.27 -3.65 -15.69
CA PHE A 92 4.15 -2.55 -16.09
C PHE A 92 5.56 -2.73 -15.52
N LYS A 93 6.57 -2.60 -16.38
CA LYS A 93 8.00 -2.73 -16.01
C LYS A 93 8.46 -1.53 -15.21
N ASN A 94 8.18 -0.32 -15.69
CA ASN A 94 8.51 0.91 -14.99
C ASN A 94 7.31 1.37 -14.16
N LEU A 95 7.14 0.77 -12.99
CA LEU A 95 5.98 0.99 -12.13
C LEU A 95 5.90 2.44 -11.61
N ARG A 96 4.92 3.20 -12.09
CA ARG A 96 4.53 4.53 -11.57
C ARG A 96 3.08 4.46 -11.09
N ASN A 97 2.89 4.17 -9.80
CA ASN A 97 1.58 3.91 -9.21
C ASN A 97 0.53 5.00 -9.54
N GLU A 98 0.87 6.28 -9.35
CA GLU A 98 -0.06 7.39 -9.59
C GLU A 98 -0.47 7.49 -11.07
N LEU A 99 0.46 7.19 -11.97
CA LEU A 99 0.17 7.18 -13.40
C LEU A 99 -0.78 6.03 -13.76
N ILE A 100 -0.59 4.85 -13.18
CA ILE A 100 -1.52 3.73 -13.35
C ILE A 100 -2.92 4.13 -12.88
N TYR A 101 -3.05 4.80 -11.72
CA TYR A 101 -4.36 5.24 -11.23
C TYR A 101 -5.05 6.18 -12.24
N LYS A 102 -4.32 7.16 -12.78
CA LYS A 102 -4.83 8.09 -13.78
C LYS A 102 -5.24 7.40 -15.08
N VAL A 103 -4.40 6.50 -15.60
CA VAL A 103 -4.65 5.77 -16.85
C VAL A 103 -5.87 4.86 -16.72
N VAL A 104 -5.98 4.13 -15.61
CA VAL A 104 -7.15 3.26 -15.34
C VAL A 104 -8.42 4.10 -15.16
N ALA A 105 -8.34 5.26 -14.50
CA ALA A 105 -9.48 6.17 -14.37
C ALA A 105 -9.95 6.75 -15.72
N ARG A 106 -9.03 7.16 -16.61
CA ARG A 106 -9.38 7.63 -17.97
C ARG A 106 -10.07 6.56 -18.81
N ASN A 107 -9.64 5.30 -18.65
CA ASN A 107 -10.16 4.16 -19.40
C ASN A 107 -11.35 3.48 -18.71
N TYR A 108 -11.97 4.14 -17.71
CA TYR A 108 -12.94 3.52 -16.84
C TYR A 108 -14.13 2.90 -17.57
N GLU A 109 -14.74 3.60 -18.54
CA GLU A 109 -15.88 3.07 -19.29
C GLU A 109 -15.58 1.72 -19.97
N ARG A 110 -14.39 1.60 -20.57
CA ARG A 110 -13.93 0.38 -21.22
C ARG A 110 -13.61 -0.72 -20.20
N ILE A 111 -12.92 -0.35 -19.12
CA ILE A 111 -12.56 -1.28 -18.04
C ILE A 111 -13.81 -1.79 -17.33
N ASN A 112 -14.83 -0.95 -17.15
CA ASN A 112 -16.05 -1.28 -16.42
C ASN A 112 -16.76 -2.50 -17.02
N GLN A 113 -16.76 -2.62 -18.35
CA GLN A 113 -17.28 -3.79 -19.04
C GLN A 113 -16.54 -5.07 -18.63
N LEU A 114 -15.20 -5.02 -18.47
CA LEU A 114 -14.38 -6.15 -18.01
C LEU A 114 -14.61 -6.46 -16.54
N LEU A 115 -14.73 -5.44 -15.68
CA LEU A 115 -14.99 -5.62 -14.25
C LEU A 115 -16.32 -6.35 -14.02
N ASN A 116 -17.35 -6.00 -14.79
CA ASN A 116 -18.69 -6.56 -14.61
C ASN A 116 -18.90 -7.87 -15.38
N ASN A 117 -18.27 -8.03 -16.53
CA ASN A 117 -18.38 -9.23 -17.38
C ASN A 117 -16.99 -9.71 -17.86
N PRO A 118 -16.22 -10.40 -16.99
CA PRO A 118 -14.82 -10.72 -17.26
C PRO A 118 -14.67 -11.75 -18.39
N LYS A 119 -14.33 -11.28 -19.59
CA LYS A 119 -14.09 -12.10 -20.79
C LYS A 119 -12.64 -11.95 -21.27
N TYR A 120 -12.01 -13.07 -21.63
CA TYR A 120 -10.64 -13.08 -22.16
C TYR A 120 -10.52 -12.33 -23.49
N SER A 121 -11.57 -12.32 -24.32
CA SER A 121 -11.57 -11.62 -25.61
C SER A 121 -11.38 -10.11 -25.47
N MET A 122 -11.72 -9.52 -24.32
CA MET A 122 -11.58 -8.09 -24.06
C MET A 122 -10.17 -7.69 -23.59
N ALA A 123 -9.36 -8.67 -23.18
CA ALA A 123 -8.10 -8.40 -22.49
C ALA A 123 -7.10 -7.68 -23.41
N ASN A 124 -7.03 -8.06 -24.68
CA ASN A 124 -6.09 -7.44 -25.63
C ASN A 124 -6.40 -5.95 -25.85
N ASP A 125 -7.66 -5.63 -26.16
CA ASP A 125 -8.08 -4.25 -26.46
C ASP A 125 -7.96 -3.32 -25.25
N ILE A 126 -8.24 -3.84 -24.05
CA ILE A 126 -8.05 -3.11 -22.80
C ILE A 126 -6.56 -2.91 -22.52
N SER A 127 -5.74 -3.96 -22.70
CA SER A 127 -4.30 -3.87 -22.47
C SER A 127 -3.63 -2.88 -23.41
N MET A 128 -4.04 -2.86 -24.69
CA MET A 128 -3.53 -1.89 -25.67
C MET A 128 -3.93 -0.46 -25.30
N ALA A 129 -5.19 -0.23 -24.91
CA ALA A 129 -5.64 1.11 -24.49
C ALA A 129 -4.87 1.61 -23.26
N LEU A 130 -4.76 0.77 -22.22
CA LEU A 130 -4.01 1.09 -21.01
C LEU A 130 -2.53 1.34 -21.31
N LEU A 131 -1.91 0.50 -22.16
CA LEU A 131 -0.51 0.67 -22.51
C LEU A 131 -0.28 1.95 -23.31
N ASN A 132 -1.12 2.25 -24.29
CA ASN A 132 -0.99 3.45 -25.12
C ASN A 132 -1.08 4.73 -24.27
N ASP A 133 -2.05 4.79 -23.36
CA ASP A 133 -2.20 5.92 -22.44
C ASP A 133 -1.07 6.01 -21.41
N TYR A 134 -0.46 4.88 -21.04
CA TYR A 134 0.71 4.87 -20.16
C TYR A 134 1.99 5.34 -20.89
N LEU A 135 2.14 4.95 -22.16
CA LEU A 135 3.27 5.34 -23.01
C LEU A 135 3.19 6.81 -23.44
N SER A 136 1.99 7.34 -23.65
CA SER A 136 1.78 8.77 -24.01
C SER A 136 2.28 9.73 -22.93
N GLU A 137 2.52 9.23 -21.72
CA GLU A 137 3.03 9.98 -20.57
C GLU A 137 4.56 9.91 -20.47
N GLY A 138 5.22 9.50 -21.56
CA GLY A 138 6.67 9.50 -21.71
C GLY A 138 7.39 8.31 -21.07
N VAL A 139 6.66 7.28 -20.64
CA VAL A 139 7.26 6.03 -20.15
C VAL A 139 7.73 5.19 -21.33
N LYS A 140 8.90 4.54 -21.21
CA LYS A 140 9.53 3.75 -22.28
C LYS A 140 9.85 2.33 -21.79
N GLY A 141 9.95 1.39 -22.73
CA GLY A 141 10.41 0.02 -22.45
C GLY A 141 9.35 -0.90 -21.83
N GLU A 142 8.08 -0.55 -21.96
CA GLU A 142 6.97 -1.40 -21.53
C GLU A 142 6.70 -2.54 -22.51
N ASP A 143 6.05 -3.61 -22.03
CA ASP A 143 5.76 -4.82 -22.81
C ASP A 143 4.28 -5.13 -22.76
N ILE A 144 3.61 -5.05 -23.92
CA ILE A 144 2.20 -5.36 -24.05
C ILE A 144 1.86 -6.77 -23.56
N LYS A 145 2.77 -7.74 -23.69
CA LYS A 145 2.55 -9.10 -23.22
C LYS A 145 2.46 -9.14 -21.69
N GLU A 146 3.22 -8.32 -20.98
CA GLU A 146 3.15 -8.25 -19.51
C GLU A 146 1.83 -7.64 -19.04
N VAL A 147 1.39 -6.55 -19.67
CA VAL A 147 0.09 -5.92 -19.38
C VAL A 147 -1.05 -6.90 -19.68
N ASN A 148 -1.01 -7.53 -20.85
CA ASN A 148 -2.00 -8.53 -21.27
C ASN A 148 -2.06 -9.72 -20.29
N ASN A 149 -0.91 -10.26 -19.87
CA ASN A 149 -0.85 -11.33 -18.88
C ASN A 149 -1.47 -10.92 -17.53
N ALA A 150 -1.27 -9.67 -17.09
CA ALA A 150 -1.90 -9.14 -15.88
C ALA A 150 -3.43 -9.09 -16.03
N VAL A 151 -3.94 -8.54 -17.14
CA VAL A 151 -5.39 -8.48 -17.42
C VAL A 151 -6.00 -9.88 -17.53
N HIS A 152 -5.33 -10.82 -18.23
CA HIS A 152 -5.76 -12.21 -18.30
C HIS A 152 -5.81 -12.89 -16.93
N SER A 153 -4.81 -12.65 -16.06
CA SER A 153 -4.78 -13.21 -14.70
C SER A 153 -5.91 -12.67 -13.84
N PHE A 154 -6.24 -11.39 -13.98
CA PHE A 154 -7.40 -10.79 -13.33
C PHE A 154 -8.71 -11.44 -13.78
N VAL A 155 -8.91 -11.59 -15.09
CA VAL A 155 -10.09 -12.27 -15.67
C VAL A 155 -10.20 -13.71 -15.15
N TYR A 156 -9.08 -14.45 -15.16
CA TYR A 156 -9.02 -15.82 -14.63
C TYR A 156 -9.46 -15.86 -13.15
N GLY A 157 -8.88 -15.00 -12.32
CA GLY A 157 -9.19 -14.95 -10.89
C GLY A 157 -10.65 -14.59 -10.61
N LEU A 158 -11.21 -13.61 -11.32
CA LEU A 158 -12.64 -13.26 -11.19
C LEU A 158 -13.55 -14.40 -11.62
N ARG A 159 -13.30 -15.04 -12.77
CA ARG A 159 -14.10 -16.18 -13.23
C ARG A 159 -14.02 -17.37 -12.28
N ARG A 160 -12.86 -17.60 -11.66
CA ARG A 160 -12.69 -18.64 -10.63
C ARG A 160 -13.48 -18.30 -9.37
N LEU A 161 -13.44 -17.04 -8.92
CA LEU A 161 -14.19 -16.56 -7.75
C LEU A 161 -15.71 -16.70 -7.96
N THR A 162 -16.23 -16.22 -9.09
CA THR A 162 -17.68 -16.20 -9.34
C THR A 162 -18.22 -17.54 -9.81
N GLY A 163 -17.47 -18.28 -10.63
CA GLY A 163 -17.86 -19.59 -11.13
C GLY A 163 -17.60 -20.71 -10.13
N ALA A 164 -16.33 -21.01 -9.86
CA ALA A 164 -15.96 -22.18 -9.05
C ALA A 164 -16.29 -22.00 -7.55
N TYR A 165 -16.11 -20.78 -7.00
CA TYR A 165 -16.43 -20.52 -5.59
C TYR A 165 -17.83 -19.94 -5.37
N GLY A 166 -18.56 -19.58 -6.43
CA GLY A 166 -19.95 -19.09 -6.31
C GLY A 166 -20.10 -17.84 -5.43
N THR A 167 -19.09 -16.96 -5.38
CA THR A 167 -19.07 -15.79 -4.49
C THR A 167 -18.60 -14.53 -5.19
N THR A 168 -18.79 -13.37 -4.53
CA THR A 168 -18.28 -12.06 -4.94
C THR A 168 -17.12 -11.64 -4.03
N LEU A 169 -16.33 -10.63 -4.44
CA LEU A 169 -15.27 -10.08 -3.58
C LEU A 169 -15.86 -9.53 -2.27
N LEU A 170 -17.00 -8.84 -2.37
CA LEU A 170 -17.68 -8.24 -1.23
C LEU A 170 -18.10 -9.26 -0.16
N ARG A 171 -18.42 -10.51 -0.55
CA ARG A 171 -18.72 -11.61 0.38
C ARG A 171 -17.50 -12.44 0.76
N TRP A 172 -16.46 -12.43 -0.06
CA TRP A 172 -15.28 -13.28 0.10
C TRP A 172 -14.20 -12.64 0.97
N ILE A 173 -13.84 -11.38 0.70
CA ILE A 173 -12.81 -10.63 1.45
C ILE A 173 -13.09 -10.59 2.97
N PRO A 174 -14.33 -10.32 3.43
CA PRO A 174 -14.61 -10.25 4.87
C PRO A 174 -14.33 -11.55 5.63
N LYS A 175 -14.37 -12.72 4.97
CA LYS A 175 -14.23 -14.03 5.61
C LYS A 175 -12.81 -14.31 6.11
N PHE A 176 -11.80 -13.61 5.59
CA PHE A 176 -10.42 -13.81 5.99
C PHE A 176 -10.16 -13.26 7.40
N ARG A 177 -9.62 -14.12 8.25
CA ARG A 177 -9.28 -13.82 9.65
C ARG A 177 -7.78 -13.79 9.92
N ASP A 178 -6.99 -14.09 8.89
CA ASP A 178 -5.54 -14.18 8.93
C ASP A 178 -4.92 -13.60 7.65
N LEU A 179 -3.84 -12.83 7.79
CA LEU A 179 -3.19 -12.13 6.67
C LEU A 179 -2.51 -13.10 5.70
N ASP A 180 -1.87 -14.16 6.20
CA ASP A 180 -1.17 -15.12 5.35
C ASP A 180 -2.16 -15.92 4.50
N SER A 181 -3.29 -16.31 5.10
CA SER A 181 -4.37 -16.97 4.38
C SER A 181 -4.97 -16.07 3.29
N PHE A 182 -5.07 -14.76 3.55
CA PHE A 182 -5.59 -13.79 2.59
C PHE A 182 -4.59 -13.52 1.46
N GLU A 183 -3.32 -13.30 1.78
CA GLU A 183 -2.22 -13.11 0.81
C GLU A 183 -2.12 -14.33 -0.13
N LYS A 184 -2.15 -15.55 0.41
CA LYS A 184 -2.14 -16.79 -0.39
C LYS A 184 -3.36 -16.89 -1.30
N SER A 185 -4.55 -16.57 -0.79
CA SER A 185 -5.79 -16.67 -1.56
C SER A 185 -5.87 -15.65 -2.68
N LEU A 186 -5.31 -14.46 -2.48
CA LEU A 186 -5.25 -13.40 -3.50
C LEU A 186 -4.37 -13.78 -4.70
N THR A 187 -3.41 -14.70 -4.54
CA THR A 187 -2.50 -15.09 -5.65
C THR A 187 -3.21 -15.55 -6.92
N MET A 188 -4.46 -16.05 -6.83
CA MET A 188 -5.24 -16.48 -7.99
C MET A 188 -5.58 -15.36 -8.99
N PHE A 189 -5.50 -14.09 -8.57
CA PHE A 189 -5.76 -12.93 -9.44
C PHE A 189 -4.50 -12.39 -10.13
N TYR A 190 -3.31 -12.85 -9.75
CA TYR A 190 -2.04 -12.27 -10.20
C TYR A 190 -1.21 -13.27 -11.01
N PRO A 191 -0.38 -12.80 -11.96
CA PRO A 191 0.53 -13.65 -12.71
C PRO A 191 1.49 -14.48 -11.83
N ILE A 192 1.83 -15.70 -12.25
CA ILE A 192 2.67 -16.63 -11.48
C ILE A 192 4.14 -16.15 -11.35
N ARG A 193 4.68 -15.48 -12.36
CA ARG A 193 6.14 -15.26 -12.53
C ARG A 193 6.73 -14.03 -11.81
N ALA A 194 5.94 -13.22 -11.12
CA ALA A 194 6.39 -11.91 -10.60
C ALA A 194 6.55 -11.86 -9.07
N ASN A 195 7.37 -12.73 -8.46
CA ASN A 195 7.33 -12.97 -7.00
C ASN A 195 7.36 -11.71 -6.10
N GLU A 196 8.26 -10.75 -6.33
CA GLU A 196 8.32 -9.56 -5.46
C GLU A 196 7.33 -8.46 -5.87
N ARG A 197 7.15 -8.19 -7.17
CA ARG A 197 6.14 -7.23 -7.65
C ARG A 197 4.72 -7.68 -7.27
N ARG A 198 4.43 -8.97 -7.42
CA ARG A 198 3.17 -9.60 -6.99
C ARG A 198 2.98 -9.47 -5.48
N ARG A 199 4.00 -9.78 -4.67
CA ARG A 199 3.90 -9.61 -3.21
C ARG A 199 3.62 -8.16 -2.83
N ARG A 200 4.28 -7.19 -3.47
CA ARG A 200 4.01 -5.77 -3.27
C ARG A 200 2.56 -5.43 -3.66
N ALA A 201 2.11 -5.86 -4.83
CA ALA A 201 0.76 -5.62 -5.32
C ALA A 201 -0.33 -6.18 -4.39
N ILE A 202 -0.18 -7.44 -3.96
CA ILE A 202 -1.10 -8.08 -3.02
C ILE A 202 -1.14 -7.30 -1.70
N ARG A 203 0.02 -6.93 -1.15
CA ARG A 203 0.11 -6.16 0.09
C ARG A 203 -0.53 -4.79 -0.04
N THR A 204 -0.37 -4.12 -1.18
CA THR A 204 -1.07 -2.87 -1.45
C THR A 204 -2.59 -3.07 -1.44
N PHE A 205 -3.10 -4.13 -2.07
CA PHE A 205 -4.53 -4.42 -2.05
C PHE A 205 -5.04 -4.68 -0.63
N ILE A 206 -4.34 -5.53 0.14
CA ILE A 206 -4.64 -5.80 1.55
C ILE A 206 -4.69 -4.49 2.35
N ARG A 207 -3.65 -3.65 2.23
CA ARG A 207 -3.55 -2.36 2.90
C ARG A 207 -4.75 -1.45 2.60
N TRP A 208 -5.24 -1.45 1.36
CA TRP A 208 -6.41 -0.67 0.96
C TRP A 208 -7.71 -1.18 1.57
N VAL A 209 -7.87 -2.50 1.72
CA VAL A 209 -9.15 -3.10 2.16
C VAL A 209 -9.20 -3.47 3.65
N SER A 210 -8.07 -3.41 4.37
CA SER A 210 -7.95 -3.91 5.75
C SER A 210 -7.69 -2.83 6.80
N HIS A 211 -8.04 -1.56 6.52
CA HIS A 211 -7.86 -0.47 7.46
C HIS A 211 -9.04 0.50 7.46
N GLU A 212 -9.45 0.97 8.64
CA GLU A 212 -10.62 1.87 8.83
C GLU A 212 -10.47 3.24 8.15
N THR A 213 -9.24 3.75 8.06
CA THR A 213 -8.95 5.01 7.36
C THR A 213 -8.91 4.86 5.84
N ASN A 214 -8.99 3.64 5.31
CA ASN A 214 -9.06 3.31 3.89
C ASN A 214 -10.46 2.77 3.55
N LEU A 215 -10.56 1.60 2.89
CA LEU A 215 -11.81 0.94 2.56
C LEU A 215 -12.05 -0.25 3.52
N PRO A 216 -12.89 -0.14 4.56
CA PRO A 216 -12.99 -1.15 5.61
C PRO A 216 -13.86 -2.37 5.22
N VAL A 217 -13.33 -3.23 4.33
CA VAL A 217 -14.06 -4.39 3.78
C VAL A 217 -13.50 -5.73 4.28
N ALA A 218 -12.23 -5.82 4.68
CA ALA A 218 -11.67 -7.03 5.29
C ALA A 218 -12.05 -7.13 6.78
N LEU A 219 -13.36 -7.24 7.04
CA LEU A 219 -13.97 -7.19 8.37
C LEU A 219 -13.39 -8.23 9.34
N GLY A 220 -13.13 -9.45 8.87
CA GLY A 220 -12.52 -10.50 9.68
C GLY A 220 -11.10 -10.15 10.18
N LEU A 221 -10.34 -9.34 9.41
CA LEU A 221 -9.04 -8.83 9.83
C LEU A 221 -9.19 -7.62 10.76
N LEU A 222 -10.12 -6.71 10.47
CA LEU A 222 -10.39 -5.50 11.25
C LEU A 222 -10.86 -5.83 12.66
N PHE A 223 -11.91 -6.65 12.79
CA PHE A 223 -12.52 -6.98 14.09
C PHE A 223 -11.59 -7.76 15.02
N ARG A 224 -10.60 -8.45 14.45
CA ARG A 224 -9.58 -9.18 15.22
C ARG A 224 -8.31 -8.37 15.48
N GLY A 225 -8.22 -7.14 14.97
CA GLY A 225 -6.99 -6.33 15.06
C GLY A 225 -5.81 -6.92 14.28
N VAL A 226 -6.05 -7.88 13.37
CA VAL A 226 -4.99 -8.64 12.69
C VAL A 226 -4.24 -7.78 11.67
N TYR A 227 -4.85 -6.69 11.20
CA TYR A 227 -4.19 -5.70 10.34
C TYR A 227 -2.91 -5.11 10.98
N ARG A 228 -2.79 -5.13 12.31
CA ARG A 228 -1.56 -4.71 13.03
C ARG A 228 -0.36 -5.61 12.76
N ARG A 229 -0.57 -6.81 12.22
CA ARG A 229 0.47 -7.75 11.79
C ARG A 229 0.86 -7.58 10.31
N TYR A 230 0.28 -6.60 9.61
CA TYR A 230 0.60 -6.29 8.23
C TYR A 230 2.10 -6.04 8.05
N THR A 231 2.70 -6.75 7.09
CA THR A 231 4.12 -6.59 6.80
C THR A 231 4.31 -5.45 5.79
N MET A 232 4.76 -4.30 6.29
CA MET A 232 4.93 -3.11 5.46
C MET A 232 5.81 -3.34 4.22
N ILE A 233 5.49 -2.59 3.18
CA ILE A 233 6.30 -2.45 1.98
C ILE A 233 7.44 -1.47 2.30
N ALA A 234 8.63 -2.01 2.49
CA ALA A 234 9.85 -1.23 2.64
C ALA A 234 10.38 -0.85 1.25
N ASP A 235 9.79 0.19 0.66
CA ASP A 235 10.30 0.82 -0.57
C ASP A 235 11.31 1.93 -0.28
N ILE A 236 11.85 2.55 -1.33
CA ILE A 236 12.90 3.56 -1.23
C ILE A 236 12.48 4.74 -0.34
N TYR A 237 11.26 5.24 -0.47
CA TYR A 237 10.77 6.40 0.27
C TYR A 237 10.52 6.08 1.74
N SER A 238 9.83 4.97 2.02
CA SER A 238 9.56 4.55 3.39
C SER A 238 10.84 4.18 4.14
N THR A 239 11.79 3.55 3.44
CA THR A 239 13.13 3.23 3.97
C THR A 239 13.91 4.50 4.24
N MET A 240 13.93 5.44 3.31
CA MET A 240 14.60 6.73 3.45
C MET A 240 14.12 7.49 4.69
N VAL A 241 12.82 7.57 4.92
CA VAL A 241 12.29 8.23 6.12
C VAL A 241 12.64 7.46 7.38
N THR A 242 12.47 6.14 7.38
CA THR A 242 12.74 5.32 8.57
C THR A 242 14.21 5.41 9.01
N ILE A 243 15.13 5.44 8.05
CA ILE A 243 16.57 5.57 8.34
C ILE A 243 16.92 7.02 8.66
N ARG A 244 16.66 7.98 7.74
CA ARG A 244 17.13 9.37 7.89
C ARG A 244 16.50 10.11 9.06
N SER A 245 15.30 9.72 9.49
CA SER A 245 14.68 10.31 10.67
C SER A 245 15.28 9.83 11.99
N GLY A 246 15.93 8.66 12.01
CA GLY A 246 16.34 7.98 13.23
C GLY A 246 15.28 7.03 13.81
N ALA A 247 14.09 6.91 13.19
CA ALA A 247 13.03 6.01 13.67
C ALA A 247 13.50 4.56 13.85
N PHE A 248 14.47 4.10 13.06
CA PHE A 248 15.05 2.76 13.14
C PHE A 248 15.75 2.44 14.47
N LEU A 249 16.14 3.46 15.24
CA LEU A 249 16.83 3.33 16.52
C LEU A 249 15.94 2.80 17.65
N ILE A 250 14.61 2.78 17.46
CA ILE A 250 13.66 2.10 18.38
C ILE A 250 13.88 0.58 18.42
N SER A 251 14.53 0.01 17.41
CA SER A 251 14.85 -1.42 17.31
C SER A 251 16.30 -1.68 17.70
N THR A 252 16.55 -2.44 18.75
CA THR A 252 17.92 -2.67 19.30
C THR A 252 18.51 -4.03 18.91
N ASN A 253 18.33 -4.48 17.66
CA ASN A 253 18.91 -5.73 17.18
C ASN A 253 20.31 -5.54 16.58
N ASP A 254 21.07 -6.63 16.41
CA ASP A 254 22.44 -6.60 15.87
C ASP A 254 22.53 -5.93 14.50
N ASN A 255 21.50 -6.09 13.66
CA ASN A 255 21.45 -5.44 12.37
C ASN A 255 21.33 -3.92 12.50
N THR A 256 20.53 -3.43 13.46
CA THR A 256 20.46 -2.00 13.79
C THR A 256 21.82 -1.47 14.23
N LEU A 257 22.53 -2.17 15.13
CA LEU A 257 23.86 -1.76 15.58
C LEU A 257 24.86 -1.65 14.43
N ARG A 258 24.84 -2.62 13.50
CA ARG A 258 25.66 -2.57 12.29
C ARG A 258 25.34 -1.36 11.42
N VAL A 259 24.06 -1.01 11.27
CA VAL A 259 23.63 0.17 10.50
C VAL A 259 24.05 1.46 11.20
N ILE A 260 23.93 1.53 12.54
CA ILE A 260 24.41 2.67 13.35
C ILE A 260 25.90 2.89 13.09
N ASN A 261 26.72 1.84 13.22
CA ASN A 261 28.16 1.95 13.02
C ASN A 261 28.52 2.44 11.61
N LYS A 262 27.81 1.95 10.57
CA LYS A 262 27.97 2.46 9.19
C LYS A 262 27.62 3.95 9.08
N ILE A 263 26.54 4.40 9.71
CA ILE A 263 26.08 5.79 9.66
C ILE A 263 27.04 6.73 10.40
N VAL A 264 27.54 6.30 11.56
CA VAL A 264 28.49 7.08 12.37
C VAL A 264 29.84 7.18 11.67
N ALA A 265 30.36 6.07 11.12
CA ALA A 265 31.63 6.07 10.39
C ALA A 265 31.57 6.90 9.09
N GLY A 266 30.41 6.93 8.43
CA GLY A 266 30.20 7.70 7.19
C GLY A 266 29.70 9.13 7.39
N ARG A 267 29.88 9.72 8.59
CA ARG A 267 29.34 11.06 8.89
C ARG A 267 29.91 12.15 8.00
N ASP A 268 31.22 12.12 7.74
CA ASP A 268 31.92 13.17 7.01
C ASP A 268 32.00 12.90 5.50
N SER A 269 31.95 11.62 5.11
CA SER A 269 32.07 11.17 3.71
C SER A 269 30.76 10.75 3.06
N GLY A 270 29.67 10.66 3.85
CA GLY A 270 28.41 10.07 3.42
C GLY A 270 28.43 8.53 3.46
N VAL A 271 27.24 7.93 3.47
CA VAL A 271 27.11 6.46 3.43
C VAL A 271 25.97 6.06 2.52
N THR A 272 26.20 5.02 1.70
CA THR A 272 25.14 4.38 0.93
C THR A 272 24.66 3.13 1.64
N ILE A 273 23.35 3.01 1.82
CA ILE A 273 22.69 1.83 2.40
C ILE A 273 21.71 1.28 1.37
N LYS A 274 21.84 -0.01 1.05
CA LYS A 274 20.91 -0.65 0.11
C LYS A 274 19.63 -1.08 0.84
N ILE A 275 18.48 -0.94 0.19
CA ILE A 275 17.16 -1.25 0.80
C ILE A 275 17.12 -2.66 1.38
N TYR A 276 17.69 -3.65 0.68
CA TYR A 276 17.65 -5.04 1.13
C TYR A 276 18.41 -5.27 2.46
N GLU A 277 19.41 -4.44 2.78
CA GLU A 277 20.20 -4.55 4.03
C GLU A 277 19.36 -4.14 5.25
N VAL A 278 18.45 -3.19 5.06
CA VAL A 278 17.66 -2.56 6.15
C VAL A 278 16.18 -2.90 6.09
N LYS A 279 15.74 -3.65 5.07
CA LYS A 279 14.33 -4.03 4.87
C LYS A 279 13.69 -4.66 6.11
N GLY A 280 14.44 -5.52 6.81
CA GLY A 280 14.00 -6.16 8.05
C GLY A 280 13.82 -5.15 9.19
N ILE A 281 14.75 -4.19 9.33
CA ILE A 281 14.67 -3.13 10.34
C ILE A 281 13.45 -2.25 10.09
N VAL A 282 13.26 -1.80 8.84
CA VAL A 282 12.10 -0.96 8.47
C VAL A 282 10.78 -1.64 8.82
N ARG A 283 10.64 -2.93 8.51
CA ARG A 283 9.44 -3.72 8.86
C ARG A 283 9.26 -3.87 10.37
N THR A 284 10.35 -4.05 11.12
CA THR A 284 10.30 -4.10 12.59
C THR A 284 9.80 -2.79 13.18
N VAL A 285 10.28 -1.65 12.68
CA VAL A 285 9.81 -0.31 13.10
C VAL A 285 8.33 -0.15 12.81
N GLY A 286 7.88 -0.52 11.60
CA GLY A 286 6.47 -0.53 11.25
C GLY A 286 5.63 -1.35 12.24
N ARG A 287 6.11 -2.53 12.67
CA ARG A 287 5.42 -3.33 13.70
C ARG A 287 5.40 -2.66 15.07
N LEU A 288 6.53 -2.04 15.47
CA LEU A 288 6.65 -1.32 16.74
C LEU A 288 5.80 -0.05 16.80
N SER A 289 5.39 0.50 15.64
CA SER A 289 4.44 1.63 15.57
C SER A 289 3.01 1.30 16.02
N ASN A 290 2.71 0.02 16.31
CA ASN A 290 1.38 -0.54 16.57
C ASN A 290 0.38 -0.49 15.41
N ASP A 291 0.65 0.30 14.37
CA ASP A 291 -0.14 0.41 13.15
C ASP A 291 0.77 0.53 11.91
N PRO A 292 1.28 -0.60 11.39
CA PRO A 292 2.22 -0.60 10.26
C PRO A 292 1.62 -0.02 8.97
N ILE A 293 0.28 -0.03 8.82
CA ILE A 293 -0.38 0.54 7.63
C ILE A 293 -0.28 2.06 7.67
N ILE A 294 -0.60 2.67 8.81
CA ILE A 294 -0.52 4.12 9.01
C ILE A 294 0.93 4.59 8.96
N TYR A 295 1.85 3.87 9.61
CA TYR A 295 3.28 4.19 9.56
C TYR A 295 3.83 4.13 8.13
N GLU A 296 3.53 3.07 7.37
CA GLU A 296 3.96 2.96 5.97
C GLU A 296 3.45 4.14 5.14
N ARG A 297 2.18 4.52 5.31
CA ARG A 297 1.58 5.64 4.57
C ARG A 297 2.28 6.96 4.88
N GLY A 298 2.51 7.24 6.16
CA GLY A 298 3.23 8.44 6.60
C GLY A 298 4.66 8.46 6.09
N ALA A 299 5.40 7.36 6.26
CA ALA A 299 6.78 7.24 5.82
C ALA A 299 6.92 7.37 4.30
N PHE A 300 6.04 6.72 3.53
CA PHE A 300 6.02 6.85 2.07
C PHE A 300 5.80 8.30 1.65
N ARG A 301 4.77 8.96 2.20
CA ARG A 301 4.41 10.33 1.81
C ARG A 301 5.49 11.34 2.20
N ILE A 302 6.04 11.24 3.41
CA ILE A 302 7.17 12.07 3.86
C ILE A 302 8.38 11.85 2.94
N GLY A 303 8.66 10.60 2.58
CA GLY A 303 9.80 10.23 1.75
C GLY A 303 9.68 10.78 0.34
N HIS A 304 8.51 10.63 -0.27
CA HIS A 304 8.22 11.07 -1.62
C HIS A 304 8.21 12.60 -1.74
N ASP A 305 7.49 13.29 -0.86
CA ASP A 305 7.24 14.74 -1.01
C ASP A 305 8.37 15.60 -0.45
N TYR A 306 9.06 15.13 0.60
CA TYR A 306 10.02 15.95 1.35
C TYR A 306 11.43 15.35 1.38
N CYS A 307 11.58 14.12 1.86
CA CYS A 307 12.89 13.55 2.18
C CYS A 307 13.77 13.32 0.94
N SER A 308 13.16 12.87 -0.17
CA SER A 308 13.85 12.66 -1.45
C SER A 308 14.37 13.96 -2.08
N LYS A 309 13.77 15.10 -1.73
CA LYS A 309 14.11 16.44 -2.21
C LYS A 309 14.85 17.29 -1.17
N LEU A 310 15.20 16.69 -0.03
CA LEU A 310 15.85 17.34 1.12
C LEU A 310 15.11 18.59 1.65
N LYS A 311 13.78 18.64 1.53
CA LYS A 311 12.93 19.72 2.06
C LYS A 311 12.72 19.61 3.57
N CYS A 312 13.81 19.63 4.34
CA CYS A 312 13.78 19.36 5.78
C CYS A 312 13.03 20.43 6.58
N SER A 313 13.08 21.69 6.15
CA SER A 313 12.36 22.81 6.79
C SER A 313 10.84 22.67 6.71
N GLU A 314 10.33 22.21 5.56
CA GLU A 314 8.90 22.00 5.27
C GLU A 314 8.35 20.65 5.79
N CYS A 315 9.24 19.75 6.23
CA CYS A 315 8.87 18.38 6.57
C CYS A 315 8.01 18.32 7.85
N PRO A 316 6.90 17.56 7.87
CA PRO A 316 5.97 17.51 9.03
C PRO A 316 6.62 16.96 10.31
N ILE A 317 7.72 16.21 10.19
CA ILE A 317 8.45 15.64 11.33
C ILE A 317 9.77 16.38 11.62
N ASN A 318 9.99 17.55 11.04
CA ASN A 318 11.25 18.33 11.15
C ASN A 318 11.72 18.53 12.61
N LYS A 319 10.78 18.73 13.53
CA LYS A 319 11.05 19.01 14.95
C LYS A 319 11.68 17.83 15.70
N VAL A 320 11.35 16.59 15.31
CA VAL A 320 11.79 15.37 15.99
C VAL A 320 12.83 14.57 15.19
N CYS A 321 12.87 14.78 13.87
CA CYS A 321 13.78 14.10 12.95
C CYS A 321 15.25 14.39 13.25
N MET A 322 16.07 13.33 13.28
CA MET A 322 17.53 13.42 13.45
C MET A 322 18.28 13.94 12.22
N LYS A 323 17.61 13.98 11.05
CA LYS A 323 18.13 14.56 9.79
C LYS A 323 19.48 13.95 9.36
N LEU A 324 19.55 12.62 9.29
CA LEU A 324 20.72 11.92 8.76
C LEU A 324 20.83 12.07 7.23
N THR A 325 20.92 13.31 6.73
CA THR A 325 20.79 13.65 5.30
C THR A 325 21.96 13.15 4.45
N TRP A 326 23.10 12.82 5.07
CA TRP A 326 24.28 12.23 4.42
C TRP A 326 24.14 10.72 4.12
N VAL A 327 23.04 10.09 4.57
CA VAL A 327 22.73 8.68 4.28
C VAL A 327 21.95 8.60 2.96
N ASP A 328 22.53 7.96 1.95
CA ASP A 328 21.88 7.66 0.68
C ASP A 328 21.25 6.26 0.68
N ILE A 329 20.03 6.13 0.14
CA ILE A 329 19.30 4.85 0.08
C ILE A 329 19.20 4.40 -1.38
N LYS A 330 19.70 3.19 -1.68
CA LYS A 330 19.69 2.60 -3.03
C LYS A 330 18.92 1.28 -3.15
#